data_AF-A0AAD3H8B9-F1
#
_entry.id   AF-A0AAD3H8B9-F1
#
_cell.length_a   1.000
_cell.length_b   1.000
_cell.length_c   1.000
_cell.angle_alpha   90.00
_cell.angle_beta   90.00
_cell.angle_gamma   90.00
#
_symmetry.space_group_name_H-M   'P 1'
#
loop_
_entity.id
_entity.type
_entity.pdbx_description
1 polymer ?
#
loop_
_entity_poly.entity_id
_entity_poly.type
_entity_poly.pdbx_seq_one_letter_code
_entity_poly.pdbx_strand_id
1 'polypeptide(L)'
;MLAQTSAIVISPMPLVSFPKRSVAYTPDSDPVRESLYFISRVQEATVQQERFVRRATDQQALKNKMKLTLLLIEKNYRLLDQITYCSTLVPSEHLVEATEAGNIAAEELQSAIDYVRSELKSGPMTQAQKDYITDALTTTREQLFVFLDFMPQDKLEGARTRIEEENKMNVEEFDGDEDAGVYNMPALPWKNRQK
;
A
#
# COMPACT_ATOMS: atom_id res chain seq x y z
N MET A 1 -78.85 0.60 16.59
CA MET A 1 -77.46 0.37 17.03
C MET A 1 -76.63 0.09 15.80
N LEU A 2 -75.78 1.04 15.39
CA LEU A 2 -74.89 0.90 14.23
C LEU A 2 -73.47 0.65 14.76
N ALA A 3 -72.89 -0.51 14.40
CA ALA A 3 -71.56 -0.91 14.82
C ALA A 3 -70.50 -0.24 13.92
N GLN A 4 -69.61 0.56 14.51
CA GLN A 4 -68.43 1.10 13.85
C GLN A 4 -67.35 0.01 13.79
N THR A 5 -66.89 -0.30 12.58
CA THR A 5 -65.77 -1.21 12.32
C THR A 5 -64.51 -0.36 12.14
N SER A 6 -63.58 -0.42 13.09
CA SER A 6 -62.28 0.25 13.00
C SER A 6 -61.32 -0.56 12.12
N ALA A 7 -60.80 0.06 11.06
CA ALA A 7 -59.73 -0.51 10.24
C ALA A 7 -58.36 -0.21 10.86
N ILE A 8 -57.56 -1.26 11.07
CA ILE A 8 -56.16 -1.15 11.53
C ILE A 8 -55.28 -0.90 10.30
N VAL A 9 -54.64 0.26 10.23
CA VAL A 9 -53.63 0.59 9.24
C VAL A 9 -52.29 -0.02 9.71
N ILE A 10 -51.82 -1.06 9.03
CA ILE A 10 -50.50 -1.64 9.25
C ILE A 10 -49.51 -0.85 8.39
N SER A 11 -48.74 0.05 9.01
CA SER A 11 -47.62 0.71 8.34
C SER A 11 -46.52 -0.31 8.04
N PRO A 12 -46.02 -0.39 6.79
CA PRO A 12 -44.87 -1.23 6.47
C PRO A 12 -43.64 -0.69 7.21
N MET A 13 -42.97 -1.57 7.97
CA MET A 13 -41.68 -1.24 8.59
C MET A 13 -40.66 -0.91 7.49
N PRO A 14 -39.81 0.11 7.69
CA PRO A 14 -38.70 0.37 6.78
C PRO A 14 -37.76 -0.84 6.77
N LEU A 15 -37.39 -1.30 5.58
CA LEU A 15 -36.35 -2.30 5.39
C LEU A 15 -35.06 -1.81 6.05
N VAL A 16 -34.71 -2.43 7.17
CA VAL A 16 -33.42 -2.19 7.84
C VAL A 16 -32.33 -2.74 6.92
N SER A 17 -31.73 -1.87 6.11
CA SER A 17 -30.54 -2.18 5.34
C SER A 17 -29.39 -2.38 6.31
N PHE A 18 -29.04 -3.64 6.58
CA PHE A 18 -27.80 -3.94 7.29
C PHE A 18 -26.62 -3.46 6.44
N PRO A 19 -25.66 -2.73 7.03
CA PRO A 19 -24.45 -2.36 6.30
C PRO A 19 -23.78 -3.63 5.81
N LYS A 20 -23.62 -3.77 4.49
CA LYS A 20 -22.82 -4.85 3.91
C LYS A 20 -21.43 -4.75 4.53
N ARG A 21 -20.91 -5.85 5.09
CA ARG A 21 -19.49 -5.93 5.43
C ARG A 21 -18.70 -5.57 4.18
N SER A 22 -17.80 -4.59 4.26
CA SER A 22 -16.82 -4.40 3.19
C SER A 22 -15.97 -5.65 3.12
N VAL A 23 -16.11 -6.42 2.03
CA VAL A 23 -15.27 -7.58 1.72
C VAL A 23 -13.97 -7.08 1.08
N ALA A 24 -13.31 -6.08 1.70
CA ALA A 24 -12.24 -5.34 1.04
C ALA A 24 -10.94 -6.15 0.93
N TYR A 25 -10.80 -7.24 1.67
CA TYR A 25 -9.59 -8.05 1.69
C TYR A 25 -9.87 -9.47 2.17
N THR A 26 -9.48 -10.46 1.37
CA THR A 26 -9.49 -11.89 1.74
C THR A 26 -8.04 -12.33 1.91
N PRO A 27 -7.60 -12.76 3.10
CA PRO A 27 -6.25 -13.27 3.29
C PRO A 27 -5.99 -14.51 2.43
N ASP A 28 -4.77 -14.63 1.94
CA ASP A 28 -4.28 -15.83 1.29
C ASP A 28 -4.16 -16.98 2.30
N SER A 29 -4.43 -18.21 1.84
CA SER A 29 -4.30 -19.40 2.68
C SER A 29 -2.84 -19.78 2.93
N ASP A 30 -1.90 -19.37 2.06
CA ASP A 30 -0.47 -19.54 2.25
C ASP A 30 0.12 -18.32 2.96
N PRO A 31 0.58 -18.45 4.22
CA PRO A 31 1.09 -17.33 5.00
C PRO A 31 2.38 -16.73 4.39
N VAL A 32 3.18 -17.53 3.68
CA VAL A 32 4.39 -17.00 3.01
C VAL A 32 3.98 -16.14 1.82
N ARG A 33 3.03 -16.60 1.02
CA ARG A 33 2.52 -15.82 -0.11
C ARG A 33 1.86 -14.53 0.36
N GLU A 34 1.16 -14.57 1.49
CA GLU A 34 0.57 -13.38 2.10
C GLU A 34 1.63 -12.37 2.58
N SER A 35 2.68 -12.81 3.26
CA SER A 35 3.78 -11.92 3.65
C SER A 35 4.49 -11.31 2.43
N LEU A 36 4.76 -12.12 1.39
CA LEU A 36 5.37 -11.64 0.15
C LEU A 36 4.44 -10.67 -0.62
N TYR A 37 3.12 -10.84 -0.51
CA TYR A 37 2.13 -9.90 -1.03
C TYR A 37 2.26 -8.54 -0.35
N PHE A 38 2.34 -8.49 0.99
CA PHE A 38 2.52 -7.23 1.70
C PHE A 38 3.85 -6.54 1.38
N ILE A 39 4.95 -7.29 1.30
CA ILE A 39 6.25 -6.72 0.89
C ILE A 39 6.17 -6.16 -0.54
N SER A 40 5.53 -6.89 -1.47
CA SER A 40 5.36 -6.43 -2.85
C SER A 40 4.44 -5.20 -2.95
N ARG A 41 3.41 -5.10 -2.10
CA ARG A 41 2.56 -3.89 -1.98
C ARG A 41 3.36 -2.68 -1.49
N VAL A 42 4.32 -2.86 -0.58
CA VAL A 42 5.26 -1.78 -0.21
C VAL A 42 6.07 -1.34 -1.44
N GLN A 43 6.64 -2.28 -2.20
CA GLN A 43 7.40 -1.94 -3.41
C GLN A 43 6.55 -1.13 -4.41
N GLU A 44 5.32 -1.54 -4.68
CA GLU A 44 4.39 -0.81 -5.53
C GLU A 44 4.11 0.60 -4.98
N ALA A 45 3.80 0.69 -3.69
CA ALA A 45 3.43 1.95 -3.06
C ALA A 45 4.59 2.97 -3.13
N THR A 46 5.86 2.56 -3.01
CA THR A 46 7.01 3.47 -3.16
C THR A 46 7.01 4.17 -4.53
N VAL A 47 6.79 3.43 -5.63
CA VAL A 47 6.76 3.99 -6.99
C VAL A 47 5.62 5.00 -7.14
N GLN A 48 4.47 4.69 -6.55
CA GLN A 48 3.33 5.59 -6.54
C GLN A 48 3.62 6.88 -5.77
N GLN A 49 4.27 6.78 -4.61
CA GLN A 49 4.65 7.94 -3.81
C GLN A 49 5.70 8.81 -4.49
N GLU A 50 6.71 8.22 -5.15
CA GLU A 50 7.70 8.99 -5.93
C GLU A 50 7.05 9.88 -6.99
N ARG A 51 6.03 9.38 -7.69
CA ARG A 51 5.30 10.17 -8.69
C ARG A 51 4.65 11.40 -8.07
N PHE A 52 4.10 11.27 -6.86
CA PHE A 52 3.53 12.39 -6.13
C PHE A 52 4.60 13.41 -5.70
N VAL A 53 5.72 12.94 -5.16
CA VAL A 53 6.86 13.79 -4.75
C VAL A 53 7.39 14.60 -5.92
N ARG A 54 7.65 13.95 -7.07
CA ARG A 54 8.21 14.62 -8.26
C ARG A 54 7.31 15.75 -8.75
N ARG A 55 5.98 15.55 -8.73
CA ARG A 55 4.97 16.53 -9.17
C ARG A 55 4.64 17.60 -8.13
N ALA A 56 5.04 17.43 -6.87
CA ALA A 56 4.68 18.35 -5.81
C ALA A 56 5.34 19.72 -6.00
N THR A 57 4.54 20.78 -5.83
CA THR A 57 5.04 22.17 -5.85
C THR A 57 5.06 22.78 -4.46
N ASP A 58 4.17 22.33 -3.57
CA ASP A 58 4.01 22.85 -2.21
C ASP A 58 4.24 21.76 -1.15
N GLN A 59 4.98 22.11 -0.10
CA GLN A 59 5.34 21.20 0.99
C GLN A 59 4.13 20.76 1.80
N GLN A 60 3.19 21.67 2.08
CA GLN A 60 2.04 21.37 2.93
C GLN A 60 1.06 20.45 2.22
N ALA A 61 0.83 20.68 0.92
CA ALA A 61 0.01 19.80 0.08
C ALA A 61 0.62 18.39 0.01
N LEU A 62 1.93 18.28 -0.21
CA LEU A 62 2.63 16.99 -0.23
C LEU A 62 2.53 16.29 1.13
N LYS A 63 2.81 17.01 2.22
CA LYS A 63 2.72 16.51 3.59
C LYS A 63 1.34 15.95 3.91
N ASN A 64 0.28 16.68 3.58
CA ASN A 64 -1.09 16.23 3.85
C ASN A 64 -1.43 14.93 3.11
N LYS A 65 -0.96 14.80 1.87
CA LYS A 65 -1.19 13.60 1.04
C LYS A 65 -0.35 12.41 1.47
N MET A 66 0.94 12.62 1.74
CA MET A 66 1.88 11.55 2.05
C MET A 66 1.82 11.07 3.48
N LYS A 67 1.50 11.95 4.45
CA LYS A 67 1.41 11.57 5.86
C LYS A 67 0.43 10.42 6.08
N LEU A 68 -0.76 10.48 5.47
CA LEU A 68 -1.75 9.42 5.61
C LEU A 68 -1.33 8.16 4.85
N THR A 69 -0.87 8.30 3.60
CA THR A 69 -0.56 7.15 2.75
C THR A 69 0.66 6.37 3.25
N LEU A 70 1.75 7.04 3.64
CA LEU A 70 2.91 6.38 4.23
C LEU A 70 2.60 5.74 5.58
N LEU A 71 1.79 6.39 6.43
CA LEU A 71 1.36 5.79 7.70
C LEU A 71 0.51 4.54 7.49
N LEU A 72 -0.38 4.53 6.47
CA LEU A 72 -1.16 3.35 6.13
C LEU A 72 -0.28 2.21 5.60
N ILE A 73 0.75 2.51 4.81
CA ILE A 73 1.74 1.51 4.36
C ILE A 73 2.43 0.88 5.56
N GLU A 74 2.96 1.69 6.48
CA GLU A 74 3.65 1.20 7.68
C GLU A 74 2.73 0.34 8.56
N LYS A 75 1.52 0.83 8.86
CA LYS A 75 0.60 0.16 9.79
C LYS A 75 -0.10 -1.06 9.19
N ASN A 76 -0.47 -1.02 7.91
CA ASN A 76 -1.23 -2.10 7.29
C ASN A 76 -0.33 -3.24 6.80
N TYR A 77 0.86 -2.92 6.29
CA TYR A 77 1.76 -3.93 5.73
C TYR A 77 2.78 -4.45 6.74
N ARG A 78 3.07 -3.68 7.80
CA ARG A 78 3.97 -4.09 8.90
C ARG A 78 5.29 -4.63 8.38
N LEU A 79 5.96 -3.86 7.51
CA LEU A 79 7.07 -4.34 6.68
C LEU A 79 8.14 -5.11 7.47
N LEU A 80 8.59 -4.57 8.61
CA LEU A 80 9.61 -5.22 9.46
C LEU A 80 9.16 -6.60 9.98
N ASP A 81 7.88 -6.75 10.32
CA ASP A 81 7.33 -8.04 10.76
C ASP A 81 7.32 -9.05 9.61
N GLN A 82 6.99 -8.60 8.39
CA GLN A 82 7.03 -9.46 7.20
C GLN A 82 8.44 -9.88 6.86
N ILE A 83 9.42 -8.96 6.92
CA ILE A 83 10.84 -9.26 6.75
C ILE A 83 11.28 -10.30 7.78
N THR A 84 10.97 -10.07 9.06
CA THR A 84 11.34 -10.98 10.15
C THR A 84 10.78 -12.39 9.93
N TYR A 85 9.51 -12.49 9.52
CA TYR A 85 8.89 -13.77 9.21
C TYR A 85 9.55 -14.45 8.00
N CYS A 86 9.72 -13.72 6.89
CA CYS A 86 10.32 -14.24 5.67
C CYS A 86 11.81 -14.61 5.84
N SER A 87 12.56 -13.95 6.72
CA SER A 87 13.95 -14.30 7.03
C SER A 87 14.10 -15.73 7.58
N THR A 88 13.05 -16.31 8.16
CA THR A 88 13.06 -17.72 8.61
C THR A 88 13.17 -18.73 7.45
N LEU A 89 12.90 -18.28 6.22
CA LEU A 89 12.98 -19.08 5.01
C LEU A 89 14.33 -18.96 4.28
N VAL A 90 15.17 -18.01 4.70
CA VAL A 90 16.45 -17.73 4.04
C VAL A 90 17.48 -18.80 4.45
N PRO A 91 18.23 -19.37 3.49
CA PRO A 91 19.34 -20.26 3.81
C PRO A 91 20.35 -19.60 4.76
N SER A 92 20.91 -20.38 5.70
CA SER A 92 21.75 -19.83 6.78
C SER A 92 22.97 -19.07 6.26
N GLU A 93 23.52 -19.47 5.12
CA GLU A 93 24.63 -18.83 4.43
C GLU A 93 24.33 -17.42 3.89
N HIS A 94 23.06 -17.10 3.65
CA HIS A 94 22.58 -15.82 3.12
C HIS A 94 21.78 -15.00 4.13
N LEU A 95 21.55 -15.53 5.34
CA LEU A 95 20.65 -14.93 6.32
C LEU A 95 21.06 -13.50 6.71
N VAL A 96 22.37 -13.26 6.87
CA VAL A 96 22.90 -11.94 7.25
C VAL A 96 22.64 -10.93 6.13
N GLU A 97 23.01 -11.26 4.90
CA GLU A 97 22.84 -10.41 3.72
C GLU A 97 21.36 -10.06 3.47
N ALA A 98 20.48 -11.08 3.49
CA ALA A 98 19.05 -10.86 3.32
C ALA A 98 18.48 -9.98 4.44
N THR A 99 18.80 -10.29 5.70
CA THR A 99 18.25 -9.54 6.83
C THR A 99 18.75 -8.11 6.87
N GLU A 100 20.01 -7.87 6.49
CA GLU A 100 20.56 -6.52 6.34
C GLU A 100 19.80 -5.73 5.28
N ALA A 101 19.61 -6.29 4.08
CA ALA A 101 18.82 -5.64 3.02
C ALA A 101 17.39 -5.32 3.48
N GLY A 102 16.72 -6.27 4.15
CA GLY A 102 15.39 -6.05 4.71
C GLY A 102 15.37 -4.90 5.73
N ASN A 103 16.32 -4.87 6.67
CA ASN A 103 16.40 -3.83 7.69
C ASN A 103 16.68 -2.45 7.07
N ILE A 104 17.61 -2.34 6.12
CA ILE A 104 17.88 -1.09 5.40
C ILE A 104 16.60 -0.61 4.71
N ALA A 105 15.85 -1.51 4.07
CA ALA A 105 14.58 -1.13 3.43
C ALA A 105 13.58 -0.54 4.44
N ALA A 106 13.45 -1.15 5.61
CA ALA A 106 12.55 -0.67 6.66
C ALA A 106 13.01 0.67 7.25
N GLU A 107 14.31 0.85 7.47
CA GLU A 107 14.90 2.09 7.98
C GLU A 107 14.73 3.26 7.01
N GLU A 108 14.94 3.04 5.71
CA GLU A 108 14.77 4.07 4.68
C GLU A 108 13.31 4.47 4.51
N LEU A 109 12.39 3.51 4.58
CA LEU A 109 10.95 3.80 4.57
C LEU A 109 10.56 4.66 5.79
N GLN A 110 11.08 4.32 6.97
CA GLN A 110 10.87 5.10 8.19
C GLN A 110 11.46 6.50 8.06
N SER A 111 12.65 6.64 7.47
CA SER A 111 13.29 7.93 7.21
C SER A 111 12.44 8.83 6.30
N ALA A 112 11.81 8.26 5.27
CA ALA A 112 10.86 9.00 4.43
C ALA A 112 9.61 9.45 5.21
N ILE A 113 9.05 8.57 6.05
CA ILE A 113 7.90 8.88 6.92
C ILE A 113 8.22 10.05 7.85
N ASP A 114 9.36 9.98 8.54
CA ASP A 114 9.75 10.97 9.53
C ASP A 114 10.05 12.33 8.90
N TYR A 115 10.69 12.33 7.72
CA TYR A 115 10.94 13.55 6.97
C TYR A 115 9.65 14.25 6.54
N VAL A 116 8.71 13.50 5.93
CA VAL A 116 7.40 14.04 5.53
C VAL A 116 6.64 14.59 6.74
N ARG A 117 6.73 13.91 7.88
CA ARG A 117 6.02 14.30 9.11
C ARG A 117 6.62 15.53 9.78
N SER A 118 7.94 15.63 9.85
CA SER A 118 8.64 16.57 10.73
C SER A 118 9.31 17.72 9.97
N GLU A 119 9.86 17.47 8.78
CA GLU A 119 10.68 18.43 8.06
C GLU A 119 9.90 19.26 7.04
N LEU A 120 8.87 18.68 6.40
CA LEU A 120 7.98 19.44 5.54
C LEU A 120 7.13 20.41 6.38
N LYS A 121 7.18 21.70 6.03
CA LYS A 121 6.42 22.76 6.70
C LYS A 121 5.44 23.37 5.71
N SER A 122 5.73 24.58 5.24
CA SER A 122 4.91 25.32 4.28
C SER A 122 5.81 25.98 3.24
N GLY A 123 5.24 26.27 2.07
CA GLY A 123 5.95 26.92 0.98
C GLY A 123 6.44 25.94 -0.10
N PRO A 124 7.23 26.44 -1.06
CA PRO A 124 7.60 25.66 -2.23
C PRO A 124 8.51 24.48 -1.89
N MET A 125 8.32 23.37 -2.60
CA MET A 125 9.23 22.23 -2.58
C MET A 125 10.55 22.59 -3.26
N THR A 126 11.67 22.37 -2.57
CA THR A 126 13.00 22.44 -3.20
C THR A 126 13.33 21.12 -3.89
N GLN A 127 14.27 21.14 -4.84
CA GLN A 127 14.72 19.92 -5.50
C GLN A 127 15.38 18.95 -4.50
N ALA A 128 16.22 19.46 -3.59
CA ALA A 128 16.86 18.65 -2.55
C ALA A 128 15.86 17.92 -1.63
N GLN A 129 14.73 18.57 -1.30
CA GLN A 129 13.66 17.93 -0.52
C GLN A 129 12.99 16.80 -1.30
N LYS A 130 12.78 16.99 -2.61
CA LYS A 130 12.21 15.95 -3.48
C LYS A 130 13.17 14.78 -3.64
N ASP A 131 14.45 15.07 -3.86
CA ASP A 131 15.50 14.07 -4.04
C ASP A 131 15.63 13.22 -2.78
N TYR A 132 15.72 13.84 -1.59
CA TYR A 132 15.78 13.12 -0.32
C TYR A 132 14.65 12.10 -0.15
N ILE A 133 13.39 12.51 -0.38
CA ILE A 133 12.24 11.60 -0.23
C ILE A 133 12.27 10.53 -1.34
N THR A 134 12.60 10.90 -2.57
CA THR A 134 12.63 9.98 -3.71
C THR A 134 13.74 8.93 -3.56
N ASP A 135 14.89 9.32 -3.03
CA ASP A 135 16.05 8.47 -2.79
C ASP A 135 15.76 7.45 -1.67
N ALA A 136 15.14 7.88 -0.58
CA ALA A 136 14.71 6.98 0.50
C ALA A 136 13.67 5.94 -0.01
N LEU A 137 12.68 6.38 -0.79
CA LEU A 137 11.67 5.48 -1.38
C LEU A 137 12.29 4.52 -2.42
N THR A 138 13.26 5.00 -3.20
CA THR A 138 13.99 4.17 -4.16
C THR A 138 14.83 3.13 -3.43
N THR A 139 15.62 3.55 -2.44
CA THR A 139 16.47 2.66 -1.65
C THR A 139 15.65 1.60 -0.93
N THR A 140 14.51 1.99 -0.34
CA THR A 140 13.53 1.05 0.23
C THR A 140 13.21 -0.05 -0.78
N ARG A 141 12.80 0.32 -1.99
CA ARG A 141 12.39 -0.65 -3.01
C ARG A 141 13.55 -1.52 -3.51
N GLU A 142 14.71 -0.94 -3.76
CA GLU A 142 15.88 -1.68 -4.26
C GLU A 142 16.40 -2.68 -3.23
N GLN A 143 16.40 -2.32 -1.95
CA GLN A 143 16.77 -3.23 -0.88
C GLN A 143 15.72 -4.34 -0.67
N LEU A 144 14.43 -4.03 -0.85
CA LEU A 144 13.40 -5.08 -0.92
C LEU A 144 13.61 -6.03 -2.11
N PHE A 145 14.12 -5.55 -3.26
CA PHE A 145 14.47 -6.47 -4.35
C PHE A 145 15.59 -7.42 -3.95
N VAL A 146 16.66 -6.92 -3.33
CA VAL A 146 17.76 -7.76 -2.81
C VAL A 146 17.22 -8.79 -1.82
N PHE A 147 16.39 -8.38 -0.87
CA PHE A 147 15.76 -9.31 0.09
C PHE A 147 14.91 -10.39 -0.59
N LEU A 148 14.10 -9.99 -1.58
CA LEU A 148 13.19 -10.90 -2.29
C LEU A 148 13.90 -11.88 -3.24
N ASP A 149 15.14 -11.59 -3.63
CA ASP A 149 15.95 -12.51 -4.44
C ASP A 149 16.28 -13.81 -3.65
N PHE A 150 16.15 -13.81 -2.32
CA PHE A 150 16.31 -14.99 -1.44
C PHE A 150 15.00 -15.75 -1.14
N MET A 151 13.85 -15.29 -1.64
CA MET A 151 12.54 -15.88 -1.34
C MET A 151 12.17 -17.00 -2.31
N PRO A 152 11.25 -17.92 -1.93
CA PRO A 152 10.65 -18.87 -2.87
C PRO A 152 9.97 -18.14 -4.04
N GLN A 153 10.54 -18.28 -5.24
CA GLN A 153 10.14 -17.47 -6.39
C GLN A 153 8.73 -17.79 -6.88
N ASP A 154 8.29 -19.04 -6.78
CA ASP A 154 6.92 -19.46 -7.09
C ASP A 154 5.88 -18.73 -6.22
N LYS A 155 6.17 -18.59 -4.92
CA LYS A 155 5.29 -17.88 -4.00
C LYS A 155 5.33 -16.37 -4.23
N LEU A 156 6.49 -15.82 -4.54
CA LEU A 156 6.65 -14.40 -4.87
C LEU A 156 5.89 -14.03 -6.16
N GLU A 157 5.98 -14.87 -7.19
CA GLU A 157 5.22 -14.69 -8.44
C GLU A 157 3.72 -14.77 -8.20
N GLY A 158 3.26 -15.73 -7.38
CA GLY A 158 1.86 -15.83 -6.99
C GLY A 158 1.36 -14.57 -6.26
N ALA A 159 2.14 -14.06 -5.31
CA ALA A 159 1.84 -12.83 -4.59
C ALA A 159 1.75 -11.60 -5.53
N ARG A 160 2.69 -11.47 -6.47
CA ARG A 160 2.72 -10.38 -7.46
C ARG A 160 1.59 -10.48 -8.47
N THR A 161 1.23 -11.68 -8.91
CA THR A 161 0.09 -11.93 -9.80
C THR A 161 -1.21 -11.45 -9.16
N ARG A 162 -1.41 -11.75 -7.86
CA ARG A 162 -2.57 -11.23 -7.12
C ARG A 162 -2.63 -9.69 -7.14
N ILE A 163 -1.50 -9.02 -6.90
CA ILE A 163 -1.44 -7.54 -6.97
C ILE A 163 -1.80 -7.05 -8.37
N GLU A 164 -1.28 -7.71 -9.40
CA GLU A 164 -1.56 -7.38 -10.80
C GLU A 164 -3.05 -7.49 -11.14
N GLU A 165 -3.71 -8.55 -10.68
CA GLU A 165 -5.14 -8.78 -10.84
C GLU A 165 -5.97 -7.75 -10.08
N GLU A 166 -5.64 -7.50 -8.81
CA GLU A 166 -6.31 -6.47 -7.98
C GLU A 166 -6.18 -5.09 -8.62
N ASN A 167 -5.01 -4.76 -9.14
CA ASN A 167 -4.78 -3.51 -9.84
C ASN A 167 -5.56 -3.43 -11.16
N LYS A 168 -5.67 -4.51 -11.91
CA LYS A 168 -6.48 -4.57 -13.13
C LYS A 168 -7.97 -4.35 -12.81
N MET A 169 -8.50 -5.03 -11.79
CA MET A 169 -9.88 -4.84 -11.34
C MET A 169 -10.12 -3.40 -10.90
N ASN A 170 -9.19 -2.81 -10.13
CA ASN A 170 -9.27 -1.40 -9.73
C ASN A 170 -9.27 -0.43 -10.93
N VAL A 171 -8.63 -0.78 -12.06
CA VAL A 171 -8.66 0.04 -13.29
C VAL A 171 -10.02 -0.10 -13.98
N GLU A 172 -10.54 -1.32 -14.04
CA GLU A 172 -11.84 -1.63 -14.67
C GLU A 172 -13.02 -1.05 -13.89
N GLU A 173 -12.94 -1.01 -12.56
CA GLU A 173 -13.97 -0.44 -11.67
C GLU A 173 -13.92 1.09 -11.60
N PHE A 174 -12.84 1.73 -12.04
CA PHE A 174 -12.71 3.18 -11.99
C PHE A 174 -13.61 3.83 -13.05
N ASP A 175 -14.62 4.57 -12.60
CA ASP A 175 -15.66 5.21 -13.41
C ASP A 175 -15.23 6.54 -14.07
N GLY A 176 -13.99 6.97 -13.84
CA GLY A 176 -13.43 8.16 -14.47
C GLY A 176 -13.81 9.48 -13.79
N ASP A 177 -14.38 9.45 -12.59
CA ASP A 177 -14.82 10.66 -11.90
C ASP A 177 -13.65 11.64 -11.68
N GLU A 178 -13.82 12.87 -12.17
CA GLU A 178 -12.83 13.95 -12.12
C GLU A 178 -12.59 14.43 -10.68
N ASP A 179 -13.58 14.26 -9.78
CA ASP A 179 -13.50 14.62 -8.36
C ASP A 179 -12.91 13.50 -7.47
N ALA A 180 -12.70 12.29 -8.00
CA ALA A 180 -12.09 11.19 -7.26
C ALA A 180 -10.59 11.40 -6.95
N GLY A 181 -10.01 12.48 -7.47
CA GLY A 181 -8.58 12.74 -7.45
C GLY A 181 -7.86 11.84 -8.44
N VAL A 182 -6.95 12.42 -9.24
CA VAL A 182 -6.20 11.75 -10.33
C VAL A 182 -5.92 10.27 -10.01
N TYR A 183 -6.64 9.37 -10.68
CA TYR A 183 -6.42 7.93 -10.59
C TYR A 183 -4.96 7.64 -10.90
N ASN A 184 -4.24 7.10 -9.92
CA ASN A 184 -2.83 6.79 -10.09
C ASN A 184 -2.72 5.42 -10.73
N MET A 185 -2.45 5.40 -12.04
CA MET A 185 -2.27 4.13 -12.76
C MET A 185 -1.23 3.26 -12.05
N PRO A 186 -1.56 1.99 -11.75
CA PRO A 186 -0.67 1.05 -11.12
C PRO A 186 0.72 1.02 -11.78
N ALA A 187 1.76 1.02 -10.97
CA ALA A 187 3.13 1.08 -11.41
C ALA A 187 3.91 -0.05 -10.75
N LEU A 188 4.04 -1.16 -11.48
CA LEU A 188 4.62 -2.39 -10.96
C LEU A 188 6.14 -2.34 -11.11
N PRO A 189 6.92 -2.22 -10.03
CA PRO A 189 8.36 -2.06 -10.14
C PRO A 189 9.04 -3.30 -10.72
N TRP A 190 8.53 -4.50 -10.42
CA TRP A 190 9.11 -5.76 -10.90
C TRP A 190 8.92 -6.02 -12.40
N LYS A 191 8.01 -5.33 -13.08
CA LYS A 191 7.89 -5.41 -14.55
C LYS A 191 8.92 -4.52 -15.27
N ASN A 192 9.46 -3.52 -14.59
CA ASN A 192 10.34 -2.50 -15.16
C ASN A 192 11.78 -2.59 -14.64
N ARG A 193 12.11 -3.57 -13.79
CA ARG A 193 13.48 -3.80 -13.31
C ARG A 193 14.33 -4.27 -14.49
N GLN A 194 15.21 -3.40 -14.99
CA GLN A 194 16.28 -3.83 -15.90
C GLN A 194 17.25 -4.68 -15.07
N LYS A 195 17.45 -5.94 -15.49
CA LYS A 195 18.45 -6.82 -14.89
C LYS A 195 19.85 -6.43 -15.34
#